data_AF-A0A7S1KC31-F1
#
_entry.id   AF-A0A7S1KC31-F1
#
_cell.length_a   1.000
_cell.length_b   1.000
_cell.length_c   1.000
_cell.angle_alpha   90.00
_cell.angle_beta   90.00
_cell.angle_gamma   90.00
#
_symmetry.space_group_name_H-M   'P 1'
#
loop_
_entity.id
_entity.type
_entity.pdbx_description
1 polymer ?
#
loop_
_entity_poly.entity_id
_entity_poly.type
_entity_poly.pdbx_seq_one_letter_code
_entity_poly.pdbx_strand_id
1 'polypeptide(L)'
;LDDPAGNSFIESIGTSDTRLSKTLYERTREQLQEMGYNVPQANDTHTAATAAPPPPKHGADLPDHLRAANWDFSKSIEDNIDKRREEEESGNIGRDEALFFEVDCHHCGTKGRQDMCAIDIPGFRECLVMAFNCPHCGVRNNEVKAAGAIGDKARRWTLRVTDPEDLNRDVLKSDSAAVRIPEIDFEMQQGTQGSAFTTVEGLIGKIADHLQESNPFTGDSSAQNELSAFTQTIDDLRKLCSDPSCLPFTLVLDDAADHSFIGRRHPERPQEDDPGLTSEAYDRTEAQNDELGLLQMKTEGYEHEQPP
;
A
#
# COMPACT_ATOMS: atom_id res chain seq x y z
N LEU A 1 34.82 18.20 -25.60
CA LEU A 1 33.72 18.03 -24.63
C LEU A 1 33.61 16.54 -24.42
N ASP A 2 33.95 16.09 -23.23
CA ASP A 2 33.90 14.67 -22.87
C ASP A 2 32.82 14.52 -21.80
N ASP A 3 31.81 13.70 -22.08
CA ASP A 3 30.64 13.55 -21.24
C ASP A 3 30.22 12.07 -21.20
N PRO A 4 30.61 11.35 -20.13
CA PRO A 4 30.21 9.95 -19.94
C PRO A 4 28.71 9.72 -19.90
N ALA A 5 27.91 10.73 -19.51
CA ALA A 5 26.44 10.64 -19.49
C ALA A 5 25.86 10.72 -20.91
N GLY A 6 26.57 11.36 -21.84
CA GLY A 6 26.17 11.51 -23.23
C GLY A 6 25.07 12.56 -23.45
N ASN A 7 24.82 13.42 -22.46
CA ASN A 7 23.78 14.46 -22.51
C ASN A 7 24.29 15.77 -23.14
N SER A 8 25.60 15.91 -23.23
CA SER A 8 26.27 17.08 -23.79
C SER A 8 26.16 17.14 -25.31
N PHE A 9 25.88 18.33 -25.82
CA PHE A 9 25.64 18.59 -27.24
C PHE A 9 26.46 19.77 -27.75
N ILE A 10 27.01 19.64 -28.97
CA ILE A 10 27.62 20.74 -29.73
C ILE A 10 26.85 20.86 -31.04
N GLU A 11 26.32 22.06 -31.32
CA GLU A 11 25.58 22.35 -32.54
C GLU A 11 26.51 22.30 -33.77
N SER A 12 26.11 21.55 -34.80
CA SER A 12 26.80 21.49 -36.10
C SER A 12 26.30 22.62 -36.99
N ILE A 13 27.20 23.46 -37.49
CA ILE A 13 26.85 24.52 -38.44
C ILE A 13 26.80 23.91 -39.84
N GLY A 14 25.62 23.40 -40.23
CA GLY A 14 25.34 22.84 -41.56
C GLY A 14 25.26 21.30 -41.60
N THR A 15 25.06 20.76 -42.80
CA THR A 15 24.79 19.31 -43.04
C THR A 15 26.01 18.41 -42.86
N SER A 16 27.23 18.95 -42.87
CA SER A 16 28.46 18.19 -42.59
C SER A 16 29.54 19.13 -42.05
N ASP A 17 29.73 19.15 -40.74
CA ASP A 17 30.81 19.91 -40.12
C ASP A 17 32.08 19.06 -40.03
N THR A 18 33.03 19.30 -40.94
CA THR A 18 34.32 18.59 -40.98
C THR A 18 35.25 18.95 -39.83
N ARG A 19 34.89 19.97 -39.02
CA ARG A 19 35.64 20.38 -37.82
C ARG A 19 35.10 19.74 -36.55
N LEU A 20 33.91 19.14 -36.59
CA LEU A 20 33.32 18.43 -35.47
C LEU A 20 33.53 16.92 -35.62
N SER A 21 34.33 16.34 -34.73
CA SER A 21 34.50 14.89 -34.62
C SER A 21 33.75 14.37 -33.39
N LYS A 22 32.90 13.35 -33.59
CA LYS A 22 32.16 12.69 -32.50
C LYS A 22 32.61 11.23 -32.42
N THR A 23 33.12 10.84 -31.25
CA THR A 23 33.50 9.46 -30.94
C THR A 23 32.70 8.95 -29.77
N LEU A 24 32.11 7.77 -29.92
CA LEU A 24 31.44 7.05 -28.83
C LEU A 24 32.44 6.08 -28.20
N TYR A 25 32.42 5.96 -26.88
CA TYR A 25 33.30 5.05 -26.14
C TYR A 25 32.49 4.28 -25.10
N GLU A 26 32.96 3.07 -24.77
CA GLU A 26 32.42 2.30 -23.65
C GLU A 26 32.85 2.94 -22.33
N ARG A 27 31.87 3.15 -21.45
CA ARG A 27 32.12 3.80 -20.16
C ARG A 27 33.00 2.91 -19.28
N THR A 28 33.97 3.52 -18.61
CA THR A 28 34.73 2.83 -17.58
C THR A 28 33.88 2.62 -16.33
N ARG A 29 34.31 1.69 -15.47
CA ARG A 29 33.67 1.44 -14.18
C ARG A 29 33.61 2.70 -13.30
N GLU A 30 34.66 3.50 -13.30
CA GLU A 30 34.76 4.76 -12.56
C GLU A 30 33.73 5.77 -13.07
N GLN A 31 33.59 5.90 -14.39
CA GLN A 31 32.60 6.77 -15.01
C GLN A 31 31.17 6.34 -14.69
N LEU A 32 30.89 5.02 -14.72
CA LEU A 32 29.58 4.48 -14.33
C LEU A 32 29.25 4.80 -12.86
N GLN A 33 30.24 4.71 -11.97
CA GLN A 33 30.07 5.02 -10.55
C GLN A 33 29.85 6.52 -10.30
N GLU A 34 30.59 7.40 -10.98
CA GLU A 34 30.37 8.86 -10.91
C GLU A 34 28.99 9.28 -11.41
N MET A 35 28.40 8.53 -12.34
CA MET A 35 27.05 8.74 -12.84
C MET A 35 25.95 8.06 -12.01
N GLY A 36 26.30 7.39 -10.91
CA GLY A 36 25.33 6.76 -10.00
C GLY A 36 24.81 5.39 -10.46
N TYR A 37 25.45 4.74 -11.44
CA TYR A 37 25.10 3.35 -11.78
C TYR A 37 25.67 2.38 -10.74
N ASN A 38 24.83 1.46 -10.26
CA ASN A 38 25.27 0.38 -9.37
C ASN A 38 26.14 -0.62 -10.14
N VAL A 39 27.46 -0.48 -10.01
CA VAL A 39 28.43 -1.46 -10.54
C VAL A 39 28.79 -2.45 -9.43
N PRO A 40 28.42 -3.75 -9.54
CA PRO A 40 28.71 -4.74 -8.50
C PRO A 40 30.22 -4.80 -8.20
N GLN A 41 30.61 -4.61 -6.94
CA GLN A 41 31.97 -4.90 -6.47
C GLN A 41 32.06 -6.40 -6.18
N ALA A 42 33.19 -7.04 -6.52
CA ALA A 42 33.37 -8.47 -6.34
C ALA A 42 33.65 -8.91 -4.89
N ASN A 43 33.50 -8.05 -3.88
CA ASN A 43 33.60 -8.42 -2.46
C ASN A 43 32.89 -7.39 -1.58
N ASP A 44 32.09 -7.89 -0.63
CA ASP A 44 31.18 -7.16 0.26
C ASP A 44 31.85 -6.11 1.18
N THR A 45 31.06 -5.11 1.60
CA THR A 45 30.81 -4.66 2.99
C THR A 45 30.52 -3.15 3.11
N HIS A 46 29.54 -2.84 3.96
CA HIS A 46 28.94 -1.53 4.28
C HIS A 46 29.93 -0.40 4.67
N THR A 47 29.61 0.87 4.33
CA THR A 47 29.26 1.96 5.29
C THR A 47 28.99 3.34 4.62
N ALA A 48 28.02 4.05 5.23
CA ALA A 48 27.47 5.41 5.07
C ALA A 48 28.50 6.58 5.07
N ALA A 49 28.26 7.86 4.76
CA ALA A 49 27.15 8.74 4.33
C ALA A 49 27.75 10.15 4.01
N THR A 50 27.02 11.05 3.34
CA THR A 50 26.81 12.48 3.72
C THR A 50 25.75 13.14 2.83
N ALA A 51 24.90 13.98 3.44
CA ALA A 51 23.57 14.39 2.99
C ALA A 51 23.51 15.67 2.11
N ALA A 52 22.43 15.75 1.31
CA ALA A 52 21.90 16.91 0.59
C ALA A 52 20.37 17.04 0.88
N PRO A 53 19.72 18.19 0.57
CA PRO A 53 18.43 18.61 1.15
C PRO A 53 17.23 17.76 0.65
N PRO A 54 16.08 17.77 1.36
CA PRO A 54 15.11 16.68 1.27
C PRO A 54 14.40 16.67 -0.10
N PRO A 55 14.21 15.48 -0.71
CA PRO A 55 13.40 15.33 -1.89
C PRO A 55 11.90 15.50 -1.54
N PRO A 56 11.05 15.78 -2.55
CA PRO A 56 9.60 15.72 -2.37
C PRO A 56 9.23 14.34 -1.81
N LYS A 57 8.32 14.31 -0.82
CA LYS A 57 7.88 13.08 -0.15
C LYS A 57 7.26 12.10 -1.16
N HIS A 58 8.09 11.23 -1.71
CA HIS A 58 7.66 9.96 -2.26
C HIS A 58 7.57 8.97 -1.09
N GLY A 59 6.52 8.14 -1.09
CA GLY A 59 6.46 6.98 -0.19
C GLY A 59 7.72 6.13 -0.33
N ALA A 60 7.97 5.24 0.64
CA ALA A 60 9.20 4.48 0.80
C ALA A 60 9.77 3.96 -0.55
N ASP A 61 11.06 4.17 -0.78
CA ASP A 61 11.76 3.60 -1.93
C ASP A 61 11.70 2.06 -1.84
N LEU A 62 10.86 1.45 -2.68
CA LEU A 62 10.71 0.00 -2.80
C LEU A 62 12.01 -0.63 -3.35
N PRO A 63 12.60 -1.65 -2.72
CA PRO A 63 13.73 -2.39 -3.30
C PRO A 63 13.37 -3.05 -4.64
N ASP A 64 14.36 -3.23 -5.51
CA ASP A 64 14.17 -3.63 -6.92
C ASP A 64 13.42 -4.95 -7.15
N HIS A 65 13.37 -5.84 -6.15
CA HIS A 65 12.59 -7.08 -6.23
C HIS A 65 11.11 -6.90 -5.87
N LEU A 66 10.72 -5.76 -5.27
CA LEU A 66 9.34 -5.30 -5.15
C LEU A 66 8.91 -4.46 -6.37
N ARG A 67 9.85 -3.91 -7.15
CA ARG A 67 9.56 -3.30 -8.47
C ARG A 67 9.03 -4.30 -9.49
N ALA A 68 9.23 -5.60 -9.28
CA ALA A 68 8.62 -6.64 -10.11
C ALA A 68 7.08 -6.65 -10.04
N ALA A 69 6.46 -6.02 -9.04
CA ALA A 69 5.00 -5.89 -8.92
C ALA A 69 4.46 -4.50 -9.33
N ASN A 70 5.34 -3.52 -9.64
CA ASN A 70 5.11 -2.15 -10.14
C ASN A 70 3.65 -1.64 -10.22
N TRP A 71 2.96 -1.58 -9.08
CA TRP A 71 1.62 -1.00 -8.98
C TRP A 71 1.63 0.27 -8.13
N ASP A 72 1.61 1.41 -8.81
CA ASP A 72 1.42 2.74 -8.24
C ASP A 72 -0.07 2.99 -7.98
N PHE A 73 -0.51 2.72 -6.75
CA PHE A 73 -1.91 2.91 -6.33
C PHE A 73 -2.40 4.37 -6.35
N SER A 74 -1.51 5.34 -6.59
CA SER A 74 -1.90 6.73 -6.84
C SER A 74 -2.32 7.00 -8.29
N LYS A 75 -2.08 6.03 -9.18
CA LYS A 75 -2.38 6.13 -10.61
C LYS A 75 -3.51 5.19 -11.02
N SER A 76 -4.06 5.44 -12.21
CA SER A 76 -5.11 4.58 -12.73
C SER A 76 -4.59 3.16 -12.97
N ILE A 77 -5.49 2.19 -12.98
CA ILE A 77 -5.17 0.80 -13.34
C ILE A 77 -4.53 0.75 -14.73
N GLU A 78 -5.00 1.60 -15.65
CA GLU A 78 -4.49 1.72 -17.02
C GLU A 78 -3.06 2.25 -17.06
N ASP A 79 -2.76 3.30 -16.30
CA ASP A 79 -1.40 3.85 -16.20
C ASP A 79 -0.40 2.85 -15.61
N ASN A 80 -0.87 2.00 -14.68
CA ASN A 80 -0.06 0.92 -14.10
C ASN A 80 0.21 -0.19 -15.11
N ILE A 81 -0.80 -0.57 -15.90
CA ILE A 81 -0.67 -1.60 -16.93
C ILE A 81 0.22 -1.12 -18.08
N ASP A 82 0.05 0.12 -18.54
CA ASP A 82 0.82 0.65 -19.68
C ASP A 82 2.32 0.74 -19.34
N LYS A 83 2.65 1.19 -18.12
CA LYS A 83 4.03 1.15 -17.60
C LYS A 83 4.59 -0.27 -17.54
N ARG A 84 3.80 -1.24 -17.08
CA ARG A 84 4.24 -2.64 -16.98
C ARG A 84 4.42 -3.27 -18.37
N ARG A 85 3.57 -2.94 -19.34
CA ARG A 85 3.73 -3.38 -20.74
C ARG A 85 5.02 -2.87 -21.37
N GLU A 86 5.42 -1.64 -21.08
CA GLU A 86 6.70 -1.07 -21.52
C GLU A 86 7.91 -1.79 -20.90
N GLU A 87 7.76 -2.36 -19.70
CA GLU A 87 8.82 -3.12 -19.00
C GLU A 87 8.85 -4.62 -19.41
N GLU A 88 7.70 -5.20 -19.78
CA GLU A 88 7.50 -6.63 -20.11
C GLU A 88 7.96 -7.05 -21.52
N GLU A 89 8.33 -6.12 -22.42
CA GLU A 89 8.94 -6.45 -23.73
C GLU A 89 10.32 -7.16 -23.61
N SER A 90 10.84 -7.34 -22.40
CA SER A 90 12.14 -7.97 -22.12
C SER A 90 12.11 -9.39 -21.53
N GLY A 91 10.93 -10.00 -21.25
CA GLY A 91 10.89 -11.41 -20.80
C GLY A 91 9.54 -11.91 -20.26
N ASN A 92 9.04 -12.98 -20.86
CA ASN A 92 7.73 -13.63 -20.69
C ASN A 92 7.34 -14.09 -19.26
N ILE A 93 6.07 -13.90 -18.85
CA ILE A 93 5.01 -14.92 -18.60
C ILE A 93 3.70 -14.21 -18.20
N GLY A 94 2.59 -14.54 -18.86
CA GLY A 94 1.27 -13.96 -18.62
C GLY A 94 0.60 -14.36 -17.30
N ARG A 95 -0.06 -13.37 -16.67
CA ARG A 95 -1.16 -13.55 -15.71
C ARG A 95 -1.99 -12.28 -15.44
N ASP A 96 -1.60 -11.13 -15.97
CA ASP A 96 -2.20 -9.84 -15.59
C ASP A 96 -3.15 -9.31 -16.65
N GLU A 97 -4.23 -10.05 -16.89
CA GLU A 97 -5.37 -9.51 -17.64
C GLU A 97 -6.21 -8.68 -16.69
N ALA A 98 -6.04 -7.35 -16.73
CA ALA A 98 -6.98 -6.47 -16.07
C ALA A 98 -8.36 -6.63 -16.71
N LEU A 99 -9.33 -6.96 -15.86
CA LEU A 99 -10.71 -7.14 -16.25
C LEU A 99 -11.46 -5.84 -15.97
N PHE A 100 -12.33 -5.41 -16.86
CA PHE A 100 -13.21 -4.28 -16.59
C PHE A 100 -14.66 -4.64 -16.89
N PHE A 101 -15.56 -4.05 -16.13
CA PHE A 101 -17.00 -4.22 -16.31
C PHE A 101 -17.74 -2.95 -15.91
N GLU A 102 -18.92 -2.76 -16.49
CA GLU A 102 -19.78 -1.63 -16.16
C GLU A 102 -20.69 -2.00 -14.98
N VAL A 103 -20.65 -1.19 -13.93
CA VAL A 103 -21.50 -1.35 -12.74
C VAL A 103 -22.29 -0.08 -12.46
N ASP A 104 -23.42 -0.22 -11.78
CA ASP A 104 -24.20 0.96 -11.36
C ASP A 104 -23.47 1.72 -10.26
N CYS A 105 -23.36 3.03 -10.43
CA CYS A 105 -22.73 3.91 -9.46
C CYS A 105 -23.57 3.96 -8.18
N HIS A 106 -22.96 3.65 -7.04
CA HIS A 106 -23.61 3.71 -5.73
C HIS A 106 -24.08 5.14 -5.34
N HIS A 107 -23.52 6.17 -5.98
CA HIS A 107 -23.87 7.56 -5.68
C HIS A 107 -24.99 8.10 -6.57
N CYS A 108 -24.93 7.88 -7.89
CA CYS A 108 -25.87 8.49 -8.85
C CYS A 108 -26.73 7.48 -9.63
N GLY A 109 -26.48 6.18 -9.51
CA GLY A 109 -27.20 5.11 -10.22
C GLY A 109 -26.84 4.96 -11.71
N THR A 110 -26.06 5.87 -12.30
CA THR A 110 -25.58 5.74 -13.68
C THR A 110 -24.45 4.71 -13.79
N LYS A 111 -24.28 4.09 -14.96
CA LYS A 111 -23.16 3.20 -15.23
C LYS A 111 -21.81 3.90 -15.02
N GLY A 112 -20.96 3.30 -14.20
CA GLY A 112 -19.55 3.62 -14.06
C GLY A 112 -18.70 2.41 -14.43
N ARG A 113 -17.39 2.63 -14.50
CA ARG A 113 -16.42 1.60 -14.86
C ARG A 113 -15.77 1.04 -13.60
N GLN A 114 -15.76 -0.28 -13.48
CA GLN A 114 -15.06 -1.01 -12.42
C GLN A 114 -13.94 -1.80 -13.08
N ASP A 115 -12.70 -1.41 -12.81
CA ASP A 115 -11.50 -2.10 -13.26
C ASP A 115 -11.01 -3.03 -12.14
N MET A 116 -10.54 -4.23 -12.49
CA MET A 116 -10.04 -5.25 -11.58
C MET A 116 -8.70 -5.78 -12.06
N CYS A 117 -7.73 -5.89 -11.15
CA CYS A 117 -6.43 -6.46 -11.44
C CYS A 117 -5.99 -7.33 -10.26
N ALA A 118 -5.55 -8.56 -10.54
CA ALA A 118 -4.87 -9.37 -9.54
C ALA A 118 -3.40 -8.93 -9.46
N ILE A 119 -2.91 -8.74 -8.25
CA ILE A 119 -1.52 -8.37 -7.96
C ILE A 119 -0.98 -9.33 -6.90
N ASP A 120 0.31 -9.62 -6.94
CA ASP A 120 0.98 -10.35 -5.86
C ASP A 120 1.74 -9.37 -4.97
N ILE A 121 1.37 -9.29 -3.68
CA ILE A 121 2.06 -8.44 -2.71
C ILE A 121 3.17 -9.27 -2.06
N PRO A 122 4.46 -8.94 -2.29
CA PRO A 122 5.55 -9.77 -1.79
C PRO A 122 5.61 -9.79 -0.26
N GLY A 123 5.82 -10.98 0.29
CA GLY A 123 5.76 -11.20 1.74
C GLY A 123 4.35 -11.28 2.31
N PHE A 124 3.32 -11.24 1.46
CA PHE A 124 1.93 -11.43 1.83
C PHE A 124 1.26 -12.51 0.97
N ARG A 125 0.40 -12.13 0.02
CA ARG A 125 -0.30 -13.02 -0.91
C ARG A 125 -0.87 -12.23 -2.08
N GLU A 126 -1.40 -12.97 -3.05
CA GLU A 126 -2.22 -12.44 -4.13
C GLU A 126 -3.40 -11.61 -3.57
N CYS A 127 -3.63 -10.45 -4.17
CA CYS A 127 -4.67 -9.50 -3.84
C CYS A 127 -5.39 -9.05 -5.12
N LEU A 128 -6.67 -8.75 -5.01
CA LEU A 128 -7.47 -8.16 -6.08
C LEU A 128 -7.63 -6.66 -5.82
N VAL A 129 -7.10 -5.83 -6.72
CA VAL A 129 -7.33 -4.39 -6.76
C VAL A 129 -8.59 -4.12 -7.57
N MET A 130 -9.53 -3.39 -6.99
CA MET A 130 -10.77 -2.96 -7.63
C MET A 130 -10.81 -1.43 -7.65
N ALA A 131 -10.93 -0.82 -8.82
CA ALA A 131 -10.99 0.63 -8.97
C ALA A 131 -12.24 1.03 -9.75
N PHE A 132 -13.14 1.72 -9.06
CA PHE A 132 -14.38 2.25 -9.61
C PHE A 132 -14.20 3.71 -10.00
N ASN A 133 -14.67 4.07 -11.18
CA ASN A 133 -14.72 5.45 -11.66
C ASN A 133 -16.06 5.75 -12.35
N CYS A 134 -16.80 6.72 -11.83
CA CYS A 134 -18.03 7.19 -12.47
C CYS A 134 -17.75 8.43 -13.35
N PRO A 135 -17.95 8.35 -14.68
CA PRO A 135 -17.74 9.50 -15.57
C PRO A 135 -18.80 10.60 -15.39
N HIS A 136 -19.94 10.29 -14.76
CA HIS A 136 -21.05 11.23 -14.61
C HIS A 136 -20.91 12.12 -13.36
N CYS A 137 -20.75 11.53 -12.18
CA CYS A 137 -20.63 12.28 -10.92
C CYS A 137 -19.20 12.42 -10.42
N GLY A 138 -18.22 11.77 -11.07
CA GLY A 138 -16.81 11.86 -10.73
C GLY A 138 -16.40 11.07 -9.47
N VAL A 139 -17.29 10.28 -8.88
CA VAL A 139 -16.94 9.46 -7.71
C VAL A 139 -15.92 8.40 -8.12
N ARG A 140 -14.92 8.20 -7.25
CA ARG A 140 -13.87 7.19 -7.40
C ARG A 140 -13.79 6.37 -6.12
N ASN A 141 -13.61 5.07 -6.25
CA ASN A 141 -13.43 4.19 -5.10
C ASN A 141 -12.38 3.13 -5.44
N ASN A 142 -11.36 2.98 -4.60
CA ASN A 142 -10.31 1.98 -4.77
C ASN A 142 -10.34 1.04 -3.57
N GLU A 143 -10.51 -0.24 -3.82
CA GLU A 143 -10.58 -1.30 -2.82
C GLU A 143 -9.54 -2.37 -3.15
N VAL A 144 -8.85 -2.90 -2.14
CA VAL A 144 -7.89 -3.99 -2.32
C VAL A 144 -8.27 -5.13 -1.41
N LYS A 145 -8.54 -6.31 -1.97
CA LYS A 145 -8.92 -7.49 -1.19
C LYS A 145 -7.87 -8.56 -1.30
N ALA A 146 -7.51 -9.18 -0.18
CA ALA A 146 -6.73 -10.40 -0.21
C ALA A 146 -7.48 -11.49 -1.00
N ALA A 147 -6.79 -12.14 -1.94
CA ALA A 147 -7.33 -13.29 -2.65
C ALA A 147 -7.09 -14.57 -1.85
N GLY A 148 -7.92 -15.59 -2.11
CA GLY A 148 -7.81 -16.91 -1.49
C GLY A 148 -8.70 -17.10 -0.26
N ALA A 149 -8.46 -18.20 0.44
CA ALA A 149 -9.25 -18.62 1.60
C ALA A 149 -8.99 -17.74 2.82
N ILE A 150 -9.91 -17.79 3.78
CA ILE A 150 -9.70 -17.30 5.15
C ILE A 150 -8.53 -18.09 5.76
N GLY A 151 -7.59 -17.39 6.42
CA GLY A 151 -6.44 -18.04 7.05
C GLY A 151 -6.85 -19.00 8.17
N ASP A 152 -6.09 -20.07 8.37
CA ASP A 152 -6.37 -21.10 9.40
C ASP A 152 -6.46 -20.53 10.82
N LYS A 153 -5.75 -19.43 11.06
CA LYS A 153 -5.71 -18.67 12.32
C LYS A 153 -6.00 -17.21 12.05
N ALA A 154 -6.46 -16.50 13.08
CA ALA A 154 -6.47 -15.05 13.06
C ALA A 154 -5.05 -14.51 13.21
N ARG A 155 -4.83 -13.27 12.78
CA ARG A 155 -3.53 -12.61 12.91
C ARG A 155 -3.68 -11.22 13.51
N ARG A 156 -2.85 -10.94 14.51
CA ARG A 156 -2.67 -9.60 15.07
C ARG A 156 -1.31 -9.04 14.67
N TRP A 157 -1.32 -7.87 14.05
CA TRP A 157 -0.14 -7.07 13.81
C TRP A 157 -0.04 -5.97 14.85
N THR A 158 1.13 -5.80 15.44
CA THR A 158 1.42 -4.70 16.37
C THR A 158 2.61 -3.93 15.85
N LEU A 159 2.39 -2.67 15.50
CA LEU A 159 3.43 -1.75 15.06
C LEU A 159 3.63 -0.67 16.12
N ARG A 160 4.82 -0.62 16.70
CA ARG A 160 5.27 0.48 17.55
C ARG A 160 5.90 1.55 16.66
N VAL A 161 5.18 2.65 16.45
CA VAL A 161 5.63 3.79 15.65
C VAL A 161 6.55 4.62 16.52
N THR A 162 7.85 4.62 16.21
CA THR A 162 8.86 5.38 16.97
C THR A 162 9.43 6.53 16.18
N ASP A 163 9.54 6.37 14.86
CA ASP A 163 10.05 7.41 13.97
C ASP A 163 8.97 7.84 12.96
N PRO A 164 9.05 9.07 12.43
CA PRO A 164 8.21 9.52 11.33
C PRO A 164 8.30 8.63 10.07
N GLU A 165 9.40 7.88 9.89
CA GLU A 165 9.52 6.92 8.78
C GLU A 165 8.57 5.73 8.90
N ASP A 166 8.19 5.34 10.12
CA ASP A 166 7.22 4.24 10.32
C ASP A 166 5.82 4.60 9.82
N LEU A 167 5.51 5.91 9.74
CA LEU A 167 4.26 6.41 9.16
C LEU A 167 4.15 6.12 7.65
N ASN A 168 5.27 5.89 6.97
CA ASN A 168 5.34 5.58 5.55
C ASN A 168 5.23 4.08 5.23
N ARG A 169 5.11 3.22 6.24
CA ARG A 169 4.98 1.76 6.02
C ARG A 169 3.67 1.46 5.32
N ASP A 170 3.72 0.57 4.34
CA ASP A 170 2.53 0.04 3.67
C ASP A 170 1.65 -0.74 4.64
N VAL A 171 0.35 -0.58 4.51
CA VAL A 171 -0.68 -1.24 5.31
C VAL A 171 -1.79 -1.69 4.37
N LEU A 172 -2.05 -2.99 4.36
CA LEU A 172 -3.28 -3.54 3.84
C LEU A 172 -4.21 -3.81 5.02
N LYS A 173 -5.28 -3.04 5.13
CA LYS A 173 -6.36 -3.25 6.11
C LYS A 173 -7.49 -4.00 5.41
N SER A 174 -7.85 -5.19 5.88
CA SER A 174 -9.03 -5.92 5.40
C SER A 174 -10.32 -5.35 6.01
N ASP A 175 -11.47 -5.68 5.43
CA ASP A 175 -12.79 -5.35 5.99
C ASP A 175 -13.03 -6.02 7.35
N SER A 176 -12.55 -7.25 7.55
CA SER A 176 -12.60 -8.01 8.80
C SER A 176 -11.62 -7.58 9.88
N ALA A 177 -10.76 -6.58 9.62
CA ALA A 177 -9.79 -6.12 10.60
C ALA A 177 -10.32 -5.00 11.50
N ALA A 178 -10.06 -5.14 12.79
CA ALA A 178 -10.18 -4.10 13.79
C ALA A 178 -8.87 -3.33 13.93
N VAL A 179 -8.97 -2.01 14.17
CA VAL A 179 -7.82 -1.11 14.36
C VAL A 179 -7.87 -0.54 15.76
N ARG A 180 -6.74 -0.55 16.48
CA ARG A 180 -6.63 0.05 17.82
C ARG A 180 -5.39 0.90 17.95
N ILE A 181 -5.54 2.02 18.65
CA ILE A 181 -4.43 2.89 19.10
C ILE A 181 -4.62 3.13 20.60
N PRO A 182 -3.99 2.30 21.46
CA PRO A 182 -4.22 2.33 22.90
C PRO A 182 -3.89 3.67 23.56
N GLU A 183 -2.90 4.41 23.05
CA GLU A 183 -2.43 5.67 23.63
C GLU A 183 -3.48 6.80 23.59
N ILE A 184 -4.46 6.71 22.68
CA ILE A 184 -5.58 7.66 22.55
C ILE A 184 -6.94 7.00 22.83
N ASP A 185 -6.94 5.79 23.40
CA ASP A 185 -8.15 4.98 23.66
C ASP A 185 -9.04 4.83 22.41
N PHE A 186 -8.41 4.68 21.24
CA PHE A 186 -9.10 4.56 19.97
C PHE A 186 -9.26 3.10 19.57
N GLU A 187 -10.49 2.71 19.24
CA GLU A 187 -10.82 1.40 18.70
C GLU A 187 -11.85 1.53 17.57
N MET A 188 -11.55 0.89 16.45
CA MET A 188 -12.45 0.73 15.31
C MET A 188 -12.70 -0.76 15.08
N GLN A 189 -13.98 -1.16 15.15
CA GLN A 189 -14.39 -2.53 14.87
C GLN A 189 -14.39 -2.82 13.36
N GLN A 190 -14.34 -4.10 13.02
CA GLN A 190 -14.47 -4.59 11.64
C GLN A 190 -15.73 -4.08 10.94
N GLY A 191 -15.69 -3.99 9.60
CA GLY A 191 -16.81 -3.54 8.76
C GLY A 191 -17.02 -2.02 8.69
N THR A 192 -16.48 -1.24 9.63
CA THR A 192 -16.70 0.24 9.67
C THR A 192 -16.03 0.98 8.52
N GLN A 193 -14.85 0.51 8.11
CA GLN A 193 -14.16 0.96 6.90
C GLN A 193 -13.88 -0.27 6.06
N GLY A 194 -14.15 -0.20 4.75
CA GLY A 194 -13.84 -1.28 3.81
C GLY A 194 -12.36 -1.63 3.78
N SER A 195 -11.96 -2.50 2.86
CA SER A 195 -10.55 -2.82 2.72
C SER A 195 -9.78 -1.68 2.04
N ALA A 196 -8.55 -1.44 2.49
CA ALA A 196 -7.73 -0.35 1.99
C ALA A 196 -6.27 -0.76 1.96
N PHE A 197 -5.59 -0.44 0.86
CA PHE A 197 -4.14 -0.43 0.78
C PHE A 197 -3.65 1.03 0.84
N THR A 198 -2.80 1.34 1.80
CA THR A 198 -2.38 2.72 2.14
C THR A 198 -1.11 2.68 2.99
N THR A 199 -0.56 3.82 3.39
CA THR A 199 0.45 3.87 4.46
C THR A 199 -0.19 3.96 5.85
N VAL A 200 0.60 3.79 6.91
CA VAL A 200 0.16 4.02 8.30
C VAL A 200 -0.43 5.43 8.48
N GLU A 201 0.25 6.47 7.97
CA GLU A 201 -0.27 7.84 7.96
C GLU A 201 -1.61 7.93 7.23
N GLY A 202 -1.68 7.34 6.04
CA GLY A 202 -2.88 7.38 5.21
C GLY A 202 -4.05 6.63 5.83
N LEU A 203 -3.80 5.54 6.57
CA LEU A 203 -4.84 4.82 7.31
C LEU A 203 -5.41 5.71 8.42
N ILE A 204 -4.56 6.29 9.26
CA ILE A 204 -4.99 7.17 10.36
C ILE A 204 -5.73 8.40 9.82
N GLY A 205 -5.23 9.00 8.73
CA GLY A 205 -5.89 10.11 8.04
C GLY A 205 -7.28 9.74 7.51
N LYS A 206 -7.41 8.60 6.81
CA LYS A 206 -8.70 8.09 6.33
C LYS A 206 -9.69 7.81 7.46
N ILE A 207 -9.21 7.31 8.59
CA ILE A 207 -10.04 7.11 9.79
C ILE A 207 -10.55 8.46 10.31
N ALA A 208 -9.66 9.44 10.48
CA ALA A 208 -10.03 10.77 10.96
C ALA A 208 -11.04 11.46 10.02
N ASP A 209 -10.83 11.38 8.71
CA ASP A 209 -11.72 12.00 7.73
C ASP A 209 -13.10 11.31 7.68
N HIS A 210 -13.14 9.98 7.75
CA HIS A 210 -14.40 9.25 7.83
C HIS A 210 -15.20 9.57 9.11
N LEU A 211 -14.53 9.72 10.26
CA LEU A 211 -15.18 10.15 11.50
C LEU A 211 -15.72 11.58 11.36
N GLN A 212 -14.98 12.47 10.72
CA GLN A 212 -15.43 13.84 10.48
C GLN A 212 -16.66 13.90 9.56
N GLU A 213 -16.70 13.08 8.50
CA GLU A 213 -17.81 13.01 7.54
C GLU A 213 -19.05 12.33 8.12
N SER A 214 -18.86 11.28 8.93
CA SER A 214 -19.94 10.50 9.52
C SER A 214 -20.67 11.20 10.66
N ASN A 215 -20.27 12.44 11.03
CA ASN A 215 -20.77 13.20 12.19
C ASN A 215 -22.32 13.27 12.26
N PRO A 216 -22.98 12.42 13.07
CA PRO A 216 -24.43 12.27 13.05
C PRO A 216 -25.16 13.13 14.09
N PHE A 217 -24.47 13.92 14.91
CA PHE A 217 -25.08 14.53 16.11
C PHE A 217 -25.16 16.06 16.05
N THR A 218 -26.29 16.56 15.57
CA THR A 218 -26.73 17.96 15.78
C THR A 218 -28.17 17.96 16.28
N GLY A 219 -28.41 17.83 17.60
CA GLY A 219 -29.78 17.75 18.10
C GLY A 219 -30.04 18.04 19.58
N ASP A 220 -29.32 17.43 20.52
CA ASP A 220 -29.69 17.48 21.94
C ASP A 220 -28.61 18.05 22.86
N SER A 221 -29.01 18.71 23.95
CA SER A 221 -28.10 19.44 24.85
C SER A 221 -27.12 18.55 25.64
N SER A 222 -27.37 17.24 25.75
CA SER A 222 -26.41 16.25 26.25
C SER A 222 -25.31 15.92 25.24
N ALA A 223 -25.54 16.18 23.95
CA ALA A 223 -24.61 15.87 22.87
C ALA A 223 -23.40 16.81 22.83
N GLN A 224 -23.40 17.97 23.51
CA GLN A 224 -22.28 18.92 23.42
C GLN A 224 -20.96 18.37 24.01
N ASN A 225 -21.03 17.69 25.15
CA ASN A 225 -19.83 17.07 25.75
C ASN A 225 -19.36 15.87 24.91
N GLU A 226 -20.29 15.06 24.40
CA GLU A 226 -19.98 13.92 23.53
C GLU A 226 -19.37 14.38 22.19
N LEU A 227 -19.89 15.46 21.61
CA LEU A 227 -19.36 16.08 20.39
C LEU A 227 -17.94 16.64 20.61
N SER A 228 -17.70 17.22 21.80
CA SER A 228 -16.37 17.72 22.14
C SER A 228 -15.35 16.59 22.29
N ALA A 229 -15.73 15.47 22.92
CA ALA A 229 -14.88 14.28 23.01
C ALA A 229 -14.61 13.68 21.64
N PHE A 230 -15.64 13.60 20.78
CA PHE A 230 -15.51 13.10 19.42
C PHE A 230 -14.56 13.96 18.56
N THR A 231 -14.71 15.28 18.63
CA THR A 231 -13.84 16.23 17.92
C THR A 231 -12.40 16.12 18.44
N GLN A 232 -12.23 15.96 19.75
CA GLN A 232 -10.93 15.75 20.38
C GLN A 232 -10.26 14.47 19.86
N THR A 233 -10.99 13.35 19.74
CA THR A 233 -10.46 12.11 19.17
C THR A 233 -9.98 12.30 17.73
N ILE A 234 -10.73 13.03 16.89
CA ILE A 234 -10.33 13.34 15.51
C ILE A 234 -9.04 14.17 15.49
N ASP A 235 -8.94 15.18 16.37
CA ASP A 235 -7.75 16.01 16.49
C ASP A 235 -6.55 15.21 16.98
N ASP A 236 -6.75 14.29 17.92
CA ASP A 236 -5.68 13.45 18.46
C ASP A 236 -5.20 12.45 17.41
N LEU A 237 -6.09 11.84 16.61
CA LEU A 237 -5.72 11.03 15.44
C LEU A 237 -4.85 11.82 14.45
N ARG A 238 -5.21 13.07 14.15
CA ARG A 238 -4.41 13.92 13.25
C ARG A 238 -3.04 14.28 13.84
N LYS A 239 -2.99 14.55 15.15
CA LYS A 239 -1.73 14.85 15.84
C LYS A 239 -0.75 13.69 15.81
N LEU A 240 -1.22 12.44 15.91
CA LEU A 240 -0.35 11.25 15.79
C LEU A 240 0.50 11.26 14.51
N CYS A 241 -0.03 11.78 13.41
CA CYS A 241 0.68 11.87 12.13
C CYS A 241 1.52 13.14 11.98
N SER A 242 1.11 14.26 12.57
CA SER A 242 1.72 15.58 12.31
C SER A 242 2.68 16.06 13.40
N ASP A 243 2.50 15.63 14.65
CA ASP A 243 3.24 16.10 15.81
C ASP A 243 4.24 15.03 16.28
N PRO A 244 5.56 15.24 16.11
CA PRO A 244 6.57 14.31 16.59
C PRO A 244 6.54 14.06 18.09
N SER A 245 5.91 14.94 18.89
CA SER A 245 5.78 14.76 20.34
C SER A 245 4.76 13.67 20.73
N CYS A 246 3.90 13.27 19.80
CA CYS A 246 2.97 12.15 19.98
C CYS A 246 3.64 10.78 19.77
N LEU A 247 4.91 10.74 19.37
CA LEU A 247 5.69 9.51 19.30
C LEU A 247 6.31 9.18 20.66
N PRO A 248 6.38 7.89 21.05
CA PRO A 248 5.92 6.72 20.30
C PRO A 248 4.45 6.38 20.58
N PHE A 249 3.77 5.77 19.61
CA PHE A 249 2.45 5.17 19.79
C PHE A 249 2.38 3.77 19.17
N THR A 250 1.31 3.04 19.46
CA THR A 250 1.13 1.66 19.01
C THR A 250 -0.09 1.56 18.11
N LEU A 251 0.12 1.07 16.88
CA LEU A 251 -0.95 0.68 15.97
C LEU A 251 -1.13 -0.83 16.06
N VAL A 252 -2.33 -1.26 16.43
CA VAL A 252 -2.70 -2.69 16.43
C VAL A 252 -3.73 -2.93 15.34
N LEU A 253 -3.46 -3.90 14.47
CA LEU A 253 -4.37 -4.36 13.43
C LEU A 253 -4.69 -5.82 13.72
N ASP A 254 -5.91 -6.10 14.15
CA ASP A 254 -6.37 -7.43 14.56
C ASP A 254 -7.39 -7.96 13.56
N ASP A 255 -7.04 -9.03 12.84
CA ASP A 255 -7.82 -9.54 11.73
C ASP A 255 -8.14 -11.02 11.92
N ALA A 256 -9.43 -11.31 12.10
CA ALA A 256 -9.93 -12.67 12.27
C ALA A 256 -9.75 -13.52 10.99
N ALA A 257 -9.81 -12.90 9.81
CA ALA A 257 -9.67 -13.61 8.54
C ALA A 257 -8.20 -13.83 8.14
N ASP A 258 -7.25 -13.21 8.87
CA ASP A 258 -5.85 -13.07 8.49
C ASP A 258 -5.76 -12.64 7.03
N HIS A 259 -6.32 -11.46 6.68
CA HIS A 259 -6.38 -10.82 5.35
C HIS A 259 -5.72 -9.42 5.35
N SER A 260 -5.05 -9.07 6.45
CA SER A 260 -4.38 -7.78 6.66
C SER A 260 -2.87 -7.92 6.74
N PHE A 261 -2.16 -6.84 6.44
CA PHE A 261 -0.71 -6.79 6.35
C PHE A 261 -0.14 -5.44 6.77
N ILE A 262 1.02 -5.45 7.43
CA ILE A 262 1.85 -4.25 7.64
C ILE A 262 3.25 -4.52 7.07
N GLY A 263 3.70 -3.63 6.21
CA GLY A 263 5.00 -3.67 5.56
C GLY A 263 6.15 -3.43 6.55
N ARG A 264 7.22 -4.18 6.34
CA ARG A 264 8.50 -3.98 7.04
C ARG A 264 9.19 -2.73 6.49
N ARG A 265 9.93 -2.01 7.34
CA ARG A 265 10.71 -0.83 6.88
C ARG A 265 11.78 -1.23 5.86
N HIS A 266 12.39 -2.40 6.06
CA HIS A 266 13.43 -2.97 5.22
C HIS A 266 13.04 -4.40 4.84
N PRO A 267 12.23 -4.61 3.79
CA PRO A 267 11.75 -5.93 3.40
C PRO A 267 12.89 -6.88 2.97
N GLU A 268 14.01 -6.34 2.51
CA GLU A 268 15.23 -7.08 2.16
C GLU A 268 15.97 -7.66 3.38
N ARG A 269 15.68 -7.17 4.59
CA ARG A 269 16.33 -7.62 5.81
C ARG A 269 15.51 -8.70 6.52
N PRO A 270 16.14 -9.53 7.38
CA PRO A 270 15.42 -10.44 8.27
C PRO A 270 14.41 -9.69 9.15
N GLN A 271 13.31 -10.33 9.52
CA GLN A 271 12.29 -9.74 10.40
C GLN A 271 12.84 -9.33 11.78
N GLU A 272 13.88 -10.00 12.26
CA GLU A 272 14.57 -9.68 13.52
C GLU A 272 15.16 -8.26 13.54
N ASP A 273 15.41 -7.68 12.36
CA ASP A 273 15.92 -6.32 12.19
C ASP A 273 14.83 -5.24 12.29
N ASP A 274 13.55 -5.63 12.44
CA ASP A 274 12.42 -4.74 12.61
C ASP A 274 11.72 -4.95 13.97
N PRO A 275 12.38 -4.58 15.09
CA PRO A 275 11.88 -4.85 16.44
C PRO A 275 10.59 -4.08 16.78
N GLY A 276 10.23 -3.07 15.96
CA GLY A 276 9.00 -2.29 16.13
C GLY A 276 7.76 -2.98 15.58
N LEU A 277 7.91 -4.04 14.77
CA LEU A 277 6.80 -4.73 14.12
C LEU A 277 6.72 -6.20 14.57
N THR A 278 5.60 -6.59 15.15
CA THR A 278 5.31 -7.99 15.50
C THR A 278 4.05 -8.49 14.80
N SER A 279 4.04 -9.78 14.48
CA SER A 279 2.85 -10.48 14.03
C SER A 279 2.64 -11.75 14.85
N GLU A 280 1.42 -11.93 15.35
CA GLU A 280 1.03 -13.05 16.20
C GLU A 280 -0.17 -13.75 15.60
N ALA A 281 -0.04 -15.05 15.33
CA ALA A 281 -1.16 -15.88 14.90
C ALA A 281 -1.84 -16.51 16.12
N TYR A 282 -3.17 -16.43 16.20
CA TYR A 282 -3.95 -16.95 17.32
C TYR A 282 -5.20 -17.70 16.86
N ASP A 283 -5.67 -18.62 17.70
CA ASP A 283 -6.88 -19.39 17.39
C ASP A 283 -8.12 -18.50 17.55
N ARG A 284 -8.93 -18.45 16.48
CA ARG A 284 -10.18 -17.68 16.45
C ARG A 284 -11.11 -18.13 17.56
N THR A 285 -11.77 -17.16 18.19
CA THR A 285 -12.89 -17.43 19.10
C THR A 285 -14.08 -18.01 18.33
N GLU A 286 -15.00 -18.68 19.03
CA GLU A 286 -16.21 -19.22 18.42
C GLU A 286 -17.07 -18.12 17.76
N ALA A 287 -17.17 -16.95 18.38
CA ALA A 287 -17.86 -15.79 17.83
C ALA A 287 -17.22 -15.31 16.51
N GLN A 288 -15.89 -15.22 16.46
CA GLN A 288 -15.17 -14.88 15.22
C GLN A 288 -15.38 -15.94 14.13
N ASN A 289 -15.45 -17.23 14.49
CA ASN A 289 -15.74 -18.30 13.54
C ASN A 289 -17.17 -18.25 13.00
N ASP A 290 -18.14 -17.89 13.84
CA ASP A 290 -19.53 -17.73 13.42
C ASP A 290 -19.68 -16.54 12.47
N GLU A 291 -19.07 -15.41 12.80
CA GLU A 291 -19.11 -14.19 11.99
C GLU A 291 -18.46 -14.38 10.62
N LEU A 292 -17.39 -15.17 10.55
CA LEU A 292 -16.75 -15.58 9.28
C LEU A 292 -17.51 -16.71 8.55
N GLY A 293 -18.62 -17.21 9.11
CA GLY A 293 -19.42 -18.28 8.54
C GLY A 293 -18.76 -19.67 8.55
N LEU A 294 -17.65 -19.83 9.28
CA LEU A 294 -16.85 -21.05 9.29
C LEU A 294 -17.53 -22.20 10.04
N LEU A 295 -18.36 -21.90 11.04
CA LEU A 295 -19.12 -22.91 11.78
C LEU A 295 -20.19 -23.60 10.93
N GLN A 296 -20.68 -22.93 9.89
CA GLN A 296 -21.75 -23.41 9.03
C GLN A 296 -21.22 -24.09 7.76
N MET A 297 -19.91 -24.04 7.54
CA MET A 297 -19.26 -24.61 6.36
C MET A 297 -19.21 -26.13 6.49
N LYS A 298 -20.10 -26.83 5.77
CA LYS A 298 -19.96 -28.27 5.54
C LYS A 298 -18.96 -28.48 4.41
N THR A 299 -17.87 -29.18 4.67
CA THR A 299 -16.85 -29.57 3.66
C THR A 299 -16.93 -31.05 3.28
N GLU A 300 -17.75 -31.83 3.99
CA GLU A 300 -17.88 -33.28 3.83
C GLU A 300 -19.36 -33.70 3.71
N GLY A 301 -19.62 -34.88 3.14
CA GLY A 301 -20.95 -35.48 3.10
C GLY A 301 -21.85 -35.11 1.93
N TYR A 302 -21.37 -34.30 0.96
CA TYR A 302 -22.11 -33.97 -0.27
C TYR A 302 -22.30 -35.16 -1.22
N GLU A 303 -21.52 -36.24 -1.08
CA GLU A 303 -21.58 -37.41 -1.95
C GLU A 303 -22.84 -38.28 -1.73
N HIS A 304 -23.56 -38.06 -0.62
CA HIS A 304 -24.68 -38.91 -0.20
C HIS A 304 -26.07 -38.28 -0.38
N GLU A 305 -26.18 -37.04 -0.84
CA GLU A 305 -27.47 -36.44 -1.17
C GLU A 305 -27.84 -36.78 -2.63
N GLN A 306 -28.54 -37.90 -2.84
CA GLN A 306 -29.22 -38.14 -4.11
C GLN A 306 -30.31 -37.06 -4.30
N PRO A 307 -30.34 -36.37 -5.45
CA PRO A 307 -31.41 -35.42 -5.72
C PRO A 307 -32.76 -36.15 -5.80
N PRO A 308 -33.86 -35.51 -5.35
CA PRO A 308 -35.20 -36.09 -5.34
C PRO A 308 -35.76 -36.38 -6.75
#